data_AF-S2FHS1-F1
#
_entry.id   AF-S2FHS1-F1
#
_cell.length_a   1.000
_cell.length_b   1.000
_cell.length_c   1.000
_cell.angle_alpha   90.00
_cell.angle_beta   90.00
_cell.angle_gamma   90.00
#
_symmetry.space_group_name_H-M   'P 1'
#
loop_
_entity.id
_entity.type
_entity.pdbx_description
1 polymer ?
#
loop_
_entity_poly.entity_id
_entity_poly.type
_entity_poly.pdbx_seq_one_letter_code
_entity_poly.pdbx_strand_id
1 'polypeptide(L)' 'MARDKAKDDRYFNCTETHEADYVVGLYPHAKDEVRNFLASACKEKSLHNSTHKDVYDLIKKELGHSQP' A
#
# COMPACT_ATOMS: atom_id res chain seq x y z
N MET A 1 -1.27 11.80 -16.50
CA MET A 1 -1.94 12.26 -15.27
C MET A 1 -0.87 12.35 -14.20
N ALA A 2 -0.59 13.56 -13.71
CA ALA A 2 0.55 13.82 -12.82
C ALA A 2 0.29 13.14 -11.48
N ARG A 3 1.06 12.09 -11.19
CA ARG A 3 1.05 11.38 -9.91
C ARG A 3 1.51 12.39 -8.86
N ASP A 4 0.60 12.78 -7.99
CA ASP A 4 0.81 13.77 -6.93
C ASP A 4 1.78 13.17 -5.91
N LYS A 5 3.09 13.26 -6.19
CA LYS A 5 4.17 12.68 -5.38
C LYS A 5 4.09 13.06 -3.89
N ALA A 6 3.47 14.21 -3.59
CA ALA A 6 3.27 14.70 -2.24
C ALA A 6 2.40 13.80 -1.35
N LYS A 7 1.61 12.89 -1.92
CA LYS A 7 0.84 11.90 -1.16
C LYS A 7 1.64 10.62 -0.88
N ASP A 8 2.58 10.27 -1.75
CA ASP A 8 3.38 9.05 -1.62
C ASP A 8 4.42 9.14 -0.48
N ASP A 9 4.84 10.36 -0.13
CA ASP A 9 5.73 10.64 0.99
C ASP A 9 5.01 10.66 2.36
N ARG A 10 3.67 10.51 2.38
CA ARG A 10 2.93 10.41 3.64
C ARG A 10 3.04 9.01 4.22
N TYR A 11 3.17 8.94 5.54
CA TYR A 11 3.12 7.69 6.29
C TYR A 11 1.80 6.98 6.05
N PHE A 12 1.88 5.72 5.66
CA PHE A 12 0.73 4.86 5.51
C PHE A 12 0.20 4.49 6.90
N ASN A 13 -1.05 4.84 7.17
CA ASN A 13 -1.66 4.60 8.45
C ASN A 13 -2.55 3.36 8.42
N CYS A 14 -2.04 2.30 9.04
CA CYS A 14 -2.75 1.05 9.26
C CYS A 14 -4.09 1.18 10.02
N THR A 15 -4.30 2.25 10.79
CA THR A 15 -5.59 2.49 11.47
C THR A 15 -6.64 3.10 10.57
N GLU A 16 -6.22 3.69 9.45
CA GLU A 16 -7.10 4.37 8.50
C GLU A 16 -7.43 3.42 7.36
N THR A 17 -8.60 2.77 7.43
CA THR A 17 -9.04 1.80 6.43
C THR A 17 -9.13 2.37 5.01
N HIS A 18 -9.41 3.67 4.89
CA HIS A 18 -9.49 4.35 3.60
C HIS A 18 -8.14 4.46 2.88
N GLU A 19 -7.01 4.44 3.60
CA GLU A 19 -5.70 4.39 2.96
C GLU A 19 -5.44 3.02 2.36
N ALA A 20 -5.79 1.95 3.10
CA ALA A 20 -5.71 0.59 2.57
C ALA A 20 -6.60 0.43 1.33
N ASP A 21 -7.84 0.92 1.37
CA ASP A 21 -8.75 0.88 0.22
C ASP A 21 -8.23 1.72 -0.96
N TYR A 22 -7.57 2.85 -0.71
CA TYR A 22 -6.91 3.64 -1.76
C TYR A 22 -5.80 2.84 -2.43
N VAL A 23 -4.90 2.24 -1.66
CA VAL A 23 -3.80 1.41 -2.18
C VAL A 23 -4.36 0.21 -2.94
N VAL A 24 -5.32 -0.51 -2.37
CA VAL A 24 -6.01 -1.64 -3.01
C VAL A 24 -6.68 -1.23 -4.32
N GLY A 25 -7.28 -0.03 -4.37
CA GLY A 25 -7.88 0.52 -5.58
C GLY A 25 -6.91 0.69 -6.75
N LEU A 26 -5.61 0.88 -6.47
CA LEU A 26 -4.57 1.00 -7.48
C LEU A 26 -4.20 -0.35 -8.12
N TYR A 27 -4.55 -1.46 -7.48
CA TYR A 27 -4.27 -2.82 -7.96
C TYR A 27 -5.58 -3.56 -8.30
N PRO A 28 -6.27 -3.20 -9.39
CA PRO A 28 -7.56 -3.79 -9.70
C PRO A 28 -7.50 -5.30 -9.96
N HIS A 29 -6.34 -5.83 -10.34
CA HIS A 29 -6.09 -7.25 -10.58
C HIS A 29 -5.74 -8.05 -9.32
N ALA A 30 -5.30 -7.38 -8.25
CA ALA A 30 -4.78 -8.03 -7.04
C ALA A 30 -5.37 -7.41 -5.76
N LYS A 31 -6.62 -6.94 -5.82
CA LYS A 31 -7.25 -6.21 -4.72
C LYS A 31 -7.25 -7.01 -3.41
N ASP A 32 -7.68 -8.26 -3.48
CA ASP A 32 -7.79 -9.12 -2.30
C ASP A 32 -6.42 -9.50 -1.73
N GLU A 33 -5.44 -9.77 -2.60
CA GLU A 33 -4.06 -10.06 -2.20
C GLU A 33 -3.41 -8.87 -1.50
N VAL A 34 -3.49 -7.68 -2.13
CA VAL A 34 -2.94 -6.44 -1.56
C VAL A 34 -3.65 -6.10 -0.26
N ARG A 35 -4.97 -6.27 -0.16
CA ARG A 35 -5.72 -6.00 1.07
C ARG A 35 -5.29 -6.92 2.21
N ASN A 36 -5.16 -8.22 1.95
CA ASN A 36 -4.70 -9.18 2.96
C ASN A 36 -3.23 -8.94 3.34
N PHE A 37 -2.39 -8.58 2.37
CA PHE A 37 -1.00 -8.22 2.61
C PHE A 37 -0.88 -7.00 3.51
N LEU A 38 -1.58 -5.91 3.19
CA LEU A 38 -1.63 -4.69 4.01
C LEU A 38 -2.12 -5.00 5.42
N ALA A 39 -3.21 -5.77 5.57
CA ALA A 39 -3.74 -6.16 6.88
C ALA A 39 -2.73 -6.97 7.70
N SER A 40 -2.00 -7.87 7.06
CA SER A 40 -0.97 -8.70 7.71
C SER A 40 0.26 -7.87 8.07
N ALA A 41 0.77 -7.07 7.15
CA ALA A 41 1.94 -6.21 7.35
C ALA A 41 1.68 -5.10 8.39
N CYS A 42 0.43 -4.65 8.51
CA CYS A 42 -0.02 -3.79 9.60
C CYS A 42 -0.02 -4.50 10.96
N LYS A 43 -0.48 -5.75 11.03
CA LYS A 43 -0.41 -6.57 12.26
C LYS A 43 1.03 -6.85 12.69
N GLU A 44 1.91 -7.12 11.74
CA GLU A 44 3.34 -7.37 11.98
C GLU A 44 4.13 -6.10 12.31
N LYS A 45 3.48 -4.91 12.30
CA LYS A 45 4.10 -3.60 12.46
C LYS A 45 5.20 -3.29 11.42
N SER A 46 5.29 -4.08 10.36
CA SER A 46 6.20 -3.86 9.23
C SER A 46 5.87 -2.54 8.52
N LEU A 47 4.58 -2.14 8.52
CA LEU A 47 4.09 -0.89 7.95
C LEU A 47 3.96 0.28 8.93
N HIS A 48 4.37 0.12 10.20
CA HIS A 48 4.07 1.13 11.25
C HIS A 48 4.75 2.49 11.03
N ASN A 49 5.89 2.53 10.33
CA ASN A 49 6.61 3.76 9.94
C ASN A 49 6.90 3.78 8.44
N SER A 50 6.12 3.04 7.64
CA SER A 50 6.31 2.97 6.20
C SER A 50 5.55 4.09 5.52
N THR A 51 6.15 4.66 4.49
CA THR A 51 5.45 5.57 3.58
C THR A 51 4.62 4.78 2.58
N HIS A 52 3.68 5.44 1.92
CA HIS A 52 2.97 4.84 0.79
C HIS A 52 3.93 4.30 -0.28
N LYS A 53 5.05 4.99 -0.49
CA LYS A 53 6.11 4.51 -1.38
C LYS A 53 6.71 3.17 -0.93
N ASP A 54 7.04 3.05 0.36
CA ASP A 54 7.57 1.80 0.92
C ASP A 54 6.56 0.66 0.81
N VAL A 55 5.28 0.97 1.02
CA VAL A 55 4.16 0.02 0.83
C VAL A 55 4.14 -0.47 -0.62
N TYR A 56 4.26 0.42 -1.60
CA TYR A 56 4.28 0.05 -3.01
C TYR A 56 5.51 -0.77 -3.38
N ASP A 57 6.68 -0.41 -2.85
CA ASP A 57 7.91 -1.18 -3.04
C ASP A 57 7.80 -2.57 -2.41
N LEU A 58 7.17 -2.69 -1.24
CA LEU A 58 6.86 -3.98 -0.59
C LEU A 58 5.89 -4.82 -1.42
N ILE A 59 4.77 -4.24 -1.86
CA ILE A 59 3.79 -4.93 -2.73
C ILE A 59 4.48 -5.41 -4.01
N LYS A 60 5.31 -4.57 -4.63
CA LYS A 60 6.07 -4.92 -5.82
C LYS A 60 7.10 -6.03 -5.55
N LYS A 61 7.73 -6.03 -4.38
CA LYS A 61 8.76 -7.02 -4.02
C LYS A 61 8.17 -8.38 -3.64
N GLU A 62 7.10 -8.38 -2.85
CA GLU A 62 6.45 -9.59 -2.33
C GLU A 62 5.46 -10.18 -3.34
N LEU A 63 4.59 -9.34 -3.92
CA LEU A 63 3.53 -9.79 -4.83
C LEU A 63 3.93 -9.67 -6.31
N GLY A 64 5.00 -8.94 -6.64
CA GLY A 64 5.39 -8.70 -8.03
C GLY A 64 4.50 -7.70 -8.78
N HIS A 65 3.46 -7.19 -8.14
CA HIS A 65 2.50 -6.27 -8.76
C HIS A 65 3.08 -4.85 -8.79
N SER A 66 3.36 -4.34 -9.99
CA SER A 66 3.64 -2.92 -10.17
C SER A 66 2.35 -2.16 -10.39
N GLN A 67 2.22 -1.03 -9.69
CA GLN A 67 1.15 -0.09 -9.92
C GLN A 67 1.19 0.40 -11.38
N PRO A 68 0.04 0.56 -12.05
CA PRO A 68 -0.02 1.09 -13.41
C PRO A 68 0.49 2.54 -13.52
#